data_AF-A0A256BFN0-F1
#
_entry.id   AF-A0A256BFN0-F1
#
_cell.length_a   1.000
_cell.length_b   1.000
_cell.length_c   1.000
_cell.angle_alpha   90.00
_cell.angle_beta   90.00
_cell.angle_gamma   90.00
#
_symmetry.space_group_name_H-M   'P 1'
#
loop_
_entity.id
_entity.type
_entity.pdbx_description
1 polymer ?
#
loop_
_entity_poly.entity_id
_entity_poly.type
_entity_poly.pdbx_seq_one_letter_code
_entity_poly.pdbx_strand_id
1 'polypeptide(L)' 'MNSTYKQPIDRLKRHMAEYQPQLQKAIAAIAILESADPETDEFCKALADLHVCSTILEPYSEGMLEAIDQFTEDSET' A
#
# COMPACT_ATOMS: atom_id res chain seq x y z
N MET A 1 -5.27 34.36 6.44
CA MET A 1 -6.04 33.11 6.62
C MET A 1 -5.22 32.02 5.93
N ASN A 2 -4.35 31.31 6.66
CA ASN A 2 -3.49 30.26 6.09
C ASN A 2 -3.79 28.96 6.81
N SER A 3 -4.65 28.11 6.25
CA SER A 3 -4.88 26.77 6.81
C SER A 3 -5.25 25.69 5.78
N THR A 4 -5.13 25.96 4.48
CA THR A 4 -5.48 24.98 3.45
C THR A 4 -4.42 23.88 3.31
N TYR A 5 -3.13 24.20 3.44
CA TYR A 5 -2.02 23.23 3.25
C TYR A 5 -1.89 22.12 4.29
N LYS A 6 -2.54 22.19 5.46
CA LYS A 6 -2.42 21.13 6.48
C LYS A 6 -3.20 19.87 6.10
N GLN A 7 -4.31 20.02 5.36
CA GLN A 7 -5.22 18.91 5.09
C GLN A 7 -4.69 17.91 4.04
N PRO A 8 -4.06 18.35 2.93
CA PRO A 8 -3.59 17.43 1.89
C PRO A 8 -2.44 16.53 2.37
N ILE A 9 -1.46 17.10 3.08
CA ILE A 9 -0.32 16.33 3.58
C ILE A 9 -0.72 15.35 4.69
N ASP A 10 -1.68 15.72 5.56
CA ASP A 10 -2.16 14.84 6.61
C ASP A 10 -3.00 13.69 6.01
N ARG A 11 -3.76 13.94 4.93
CA ARG A 11 -4.46 12.90 4.16
C ARG A 11 -3.47 11.95 3.49
N LEU A 12 -2.47 12.46 2.80
CA LEU A 12 -1.42 11.65 2.16
C LEU A 12 -0.69 10.77 3.17
N LYS A 13 -0.27 11.34 4.31
CA LYS A 13 0.38 10.57 5.39
C LYS A 13 -0.49 9.44 5.93
N ARG A 14 -1.81 9.64 6.03
CA ARG A 14 -2.75 8.59 6.46
C ARG A 14 -2.77 7.43 5.46
N HIS A 15 -2.94 7.73 4.16
CA HIS A 15 -2.92 6.70 3.12
C HIS A 15 -1.57 5.97 3.11
N MET A 16 -0.45 6.67 3.26
CA MET A 16 0.88 6.05 3.40
C MET A 16 0.97 5.09 4.58
N ALA A 17 0.49 5.51 5.76
CA ALA A 17 0.52 4.69 6.97
C ALA A 17 -0.34 3.41 6.85
N GLU A 18 -1.43 3.48 6.10
CA GLU A 18 -2.33 2.35 5.84
C GLU A 18 -1.80 1.42 4.74
N TYR A 19 -1.15 1.98 3.70
CA TYR A 19 -0.60 1.26 2.56
C TYR A 19 0.68 0.49 2.89
N GLN A 20 1.62 1.15 3.57
CA GLN A 20 2.95 0.62 3.88
C GLN A 20 2.96 -0.77 4.52
N PRO A 21 2.17 -1.08 5.57
CA PRO A 21 2.22 -2.39 6.21
C PRO A 21 1.73 -3.52 5.29
N GLN A 22 0.79 -3.25 4.39
CA GLN A 22 0.31 -4.24 3.43
C GLN A 22 1.36 -4.50 2.35
N LEU A 23 2.05 -3.45 1.90
CA LEU A 23 3.15 -3.57 0.95
C LEU A 23 4.30 -4.38 1.54
N GLN A 24 4.66 -4.15 2.80
CA GLN A 24 5.70 -4.92 3.49
C GLN A 24 5.35 -6.41 3.61
N LYS A 25 4.09 -6.74 3.90
CA LYS A 25 3.61 -8.13 3.92
C LYS A 25 3.66 -8.78 2.55
N ALA A 26 3.23 -8.08 1.51
CA ALA A 26 3.30 -8.57 0.13
C ALA A 26 4.76 -8.87 -0.28
N ILE A 27 5.69 -7.97 0.02
CA ILE A 27 7.13 -8.15 -0.25
C ILE A 27 7.66 -9.38 0.49
N ALA A 28 7.32 -9.56 1.78
CA ALA A 28 7.74 -10.72 2.54
C ALA A 28 7.18 -12.03 1.98
N ALA A 29 5.91 -12.05 1.56
CA ALA A 29 5.29 -13.20 0.92
C ALA A 29 5.97 -13.56 -0.41
N ILE A 30 6.29 -12.56 -1.24
CA ILE A 30 7.02 -12.77 -2.50
C ILE A 30 8.40 -13.39 -2.22
N ALA A 31 9.15 -12.86 -1.25
CA ALA A 31 10.46 -13.41 -0.91
C ALA A 31 10.41 -14.89 -0.48
N ILE A 32 9.34 -15.30 0.21
CA ILE A 32 9.11 -16.71 0.54
C ILE A 32 8.81 -17.51 -0.74
N LEU A 33 7.90 -17.03 -1.61
CA LEU A 33 7.54 -17.72 -2.85
C LEU A 33 8.73 -17.89 -3.82
N GLU A 34 9.70 -16.98 -3.79
CA GLU A 34 10.92 -17.08 -4.61
C GLU A 34 11.90 -18.17 -4.15
N SER A 35 11.81 -18.61 -2.89
CA SER A 35 12.79 -19.51 -2.27
C SER A 35 12.21 -20.82 -1.72
N ALA A 36 10.93 -20.86 -1.40
CA ALA A 36 10.25 -22.03 -0.87
C ALA A 36 9.91 -23.04 -1.98
N ASP A 37 9.87 -24.32 -1.61
CA ASP A 37 9.41 -25.40 -2.48
C ASP A 37 7.89 -25.29 -2.68
N PRO A 38 7.38 -25.27 -3.93
CA PRO A 38 5.95 -25.18 -4.24
C PRO A 38 5.05 -26.23 -3.57
N GLU A 39 5.59 -27.38 -3.17
CA GLU A 39 4.83 -28.46 -2.52
C GLU A 39 4.73 -28.29 -1.00
N THR A 40 5.25 -27.21 -0.43
CA THR A 40 5.26 -26.97 1.02
C THR A 40 4.08 -26.11 1.50
N ASP A 41 3.71 -26.32 2.77
CA ASP A 41 2.73 -25.48 3.48
C ASP A 41 3.18 -24.02 3.56
N GLU A 42 4.48 -23.77 3.64
CA GLU A 42 5.08 -22.43 3.65
C GLU A 42 4.79 -21.67 2.36
N PHE A 43 4.99 -22.31 1.20
CA PHE A 43 4.66 -21.73 -0.09
C PHE A 43 3.15 -21.47 -0.21
N CYS A 44 2.32 -22.44 0.17
CA CYS A 44 0.86 -22.30 0.13
C CYS A 44 0.37 -21.12 0.99
N LYS A 45 0.96 -20.96 2.18
CA LYS A 45 0.66 -19.85 3.08
C LYS A 45 1.10 -18.52 2.50
N ALA A 46 2.33 -18.43 1.98
CA ALA A 46 2.83 -17.20 1.36
C ALA A 46 1.98 -16.79 0.15
N LEU A 47 1.49 -17.76 -0.63
CA LEU A 47 0.58 -17.50 -1.76
C LEU A 47 -0.76 -16.93 -1.29
N ALA A 48 -1.33 -17.50 -0.22
CA ALA A 48 -2.55 -16.98 0.39
C ALA A 48 -2.37 -15.58 0.98
N ASP A 49 -1.25 -15.34 1.68
CA ASP A 49 -0.91 -14.03 2.23
C ASP A 49 -0.73 -12.98 1.13
N LEU A 50 -0.04 -13.33 0.03
CA LEU A 50 0.10 -12.45 -1.14
C LEU A 50 -1.24 -12.14 -1.79
N HIS A 51 -2.11 -13.14 -1.94
CA HIS A 51 -3.46 -12.94 -2.48
C HIS A 51 -4.26 -11.93 -1.64
N VAL A 52 -4.30 -12.12 -0.31
CA VAL A 52 -4.98 -11.19 0.61
C VAL A 52 -4.38 -9.78 0.53
N CYS A 53 -3.05 -9.67 0.54
CA CYS A 53 -2.39 -8.36 0.43
C CYS A 53 -2.75 -7.67 -0.89
N SER A 54 -2.79 -8.41 -2.00
CA SER A 54 -3.12 -7.85 -3.32
C SER A 54 -4.55 -7.30 -3.37
N THR A 55 -5.52 -8.02 -2.80
CA THR A 55 -6.92 -7.55 -2.71
C THR A 55 -7.08 -6.32 -1.83
N ILE A 56 -6.23 -6.12 -0.81
CA ILE A 56 -6.26 -4.93 0.03
C ILE A 56 -5.53 -3.76 -0.64
N LEU A 57 -4.38 -4.04 -1.26
CA LEU A 57 -3.54 -3.03 -1.89
C LEU A 57 -4.21 -2.40 -3.12
N GLU A 58 -5.03 -3.13 -3.87
CA GLU A 58 -5.75 -2.60 -5.03
C GLU A 58 -6.62 -1.37 -4.69
N PRO A 59 -7.65 -1.45 -3.83
CA PRO A 59 -8.46 -0.28 -3.46
C PRO A 59 -7.66 0.77 -2.67
N TYR A 60 -6.64 0.36 -1.92
CA TYR A 60 -5.78 1.33 -1.20
C TYR A 60 -4.87 2.10 -2.16
N SER A 61 -4.49 1.51 -3.31
CA SER A 61 -3.71 2.18 -4.35
C SER A 61 -4.52 3.31 -4.99
N GLU A 62 -5.83 3.11 -5.20
CA GLU A 62 -6.72 4.17 -5.69
C GLU A 62 -6.74 5.36 -4.71
N GLY A 63 -6.97 5.11 -3.42
CA GLY A 63 -6.95 6.18 -2.40
C GLY A 63 -5.59 6.87 -2.25
N MET A 64 -4.49 6.14 -2.45
CA MET A 64 -3.15 6.72 -2.50
C MET A 64 -2.97 7.65 -3.71
N LEU A 65 -3.40 7.22 -4.90
CA LEU A 65 -3.33 8.02 -6.12
C LEU A 65 -4.12 9.32 -5.96
N GLU A 66 -5.36 9.25 -5.49
CA GLU A 66 -6.17 10.45 -5.21
C GLU A 66 -5.49 11.42 -4.23
N ALA A 67 -4.86 10.88 -3.18
CA ALA A 67 -4.19 11.70 -2.18
C ALA A 67 -2.90 12.34 -2.71
N ILE A 68 -2.20 11.67 -3.62
CA ILE A 68 -1.05 12.23 -4.34
C ILE A 68 -1.52 13.35 -5.27
N ASP A 69 -2.54 13.09 -6.09
CA ASP A 69 -3.08 14.06 -7.05
C ASP A 69 -3.50 15.35 -6.33
N GLN A 70 -4.27 15.24 -5.25
CA GLN A 70 -4.68 16.40 -4.45
C GLN A 70 -3.50 17.16 -3.82
N PHE A 71 -2.49 16.45 -3.34
CA PHE A 71 -1.29 17.09 -2.81
C PHE A 71 -0.53 17.85 -3.90
N THR A 72 -0.47 17.30 -5.12
CA THR A 72 0.21 17.93 -6.26
C THR A 72 -0.57 19.10 -6.86
N GLU A 73 -1.89 19.00 -7.00
CA GLU A 73 -2.74 20.07 -7.51
C GLU A 73 -2.75 21.30 -6.58
N ASP A 74 -2.79 21.10 -5.26
CA ASP A 74 -2.71 22.19 -4.28
C ASP A 74 -1.35 22.92 -4.27
N SER A 75 -0.30 22.32 -4.86
CA SER A 75 1.02 22.92 -4.99
C SER A 75 1.24 23.73 -6.27
N GLU A 76 0.31 23.68 -7.23
CA GLU A 76 0.37 24.44 -8.50
C GLU A 76 -0.46 25.75 -8.49
N THR A 77 -1.10 26.09 -7.36
CA THR A 77 -1.85 27.35 -7.13
C THR A 77 -1.19 28.27 -6.10
#